data_AF-A0A978VMW8-F1
#
_entry.id   AF-A0A978VMW8-F1
#
_cell.length_a   1.000
_cell.length_b   1.000
_cell.length_c   1.000
_cell.angle_alpha   90.00
_cell.angle_beta   90.00
_cell.angle_gamma   90.00
#
_symmetry.space_group_name_H-M   'P 1'
#
loop_
_entity.id
_entity.type
_entity.pdbx_description
1 polymer ?
#
loop_
_entity_poly.entity_id
_entity_poly.type
_entity_poly.pdbx_seq_one_letter_code
_entity_poly.pdbx_strand_id
1 'polypeptide(L)'
;MRGLGTGRGSEVWSLIRFAITDEKTQRERECEREMAGEEENSEFYLRYYVGHKGKFGHEFLEFEFRPDGKLRYANNSNYKNDTIIRKEVYVTPAVVRECRRIISESESGNCDPEIMKEDDNNWPEPDRVGRQELEIVMGNEHISFTTSKIGSLVDVQSSNDPEGLRIFYYLVQDLKCFVFSLISLHFKIKPI
;
A
#
# COMPACT_ATOMS: atom_id res chain seq x y z
N MET A 1 65.19 -28.44 -6.93
CA MET A 1 64.30 -28.74 -8.08
C MET A 1 62.97 -28.03 -7.87
N ARG A 2 62.56 -27.22 -8.86
CA ARG A 2 61.22 -26.64 -9.11
C ARG A 2 60.56 -25.81 -7.99
N GLY A 3 60.68 -24.49 -8.10
CA GLY A 3 59.61 -23.55 -7.73
C GLY A 3 58.99 -22.99 -9.01
N LEU A 4 57.79 -23.44 -9.37
CA LEU A 4 56.95 -22.82 -10.41
C LEU A 4 55.88 -21.98 -9.71
N GLY A 5 55.79 -20.71 -10.09
CA GLY A 5 54.85 -19.76 -9.51
C GLY A 5 53.43 -19.89 -10.05
N THR A 6 52.47 -19.40 -9.27
CA THR A 6 51.20 -18.82 -9.74
C THR A 6 50.71 -17.89 -8.62
N GLY A 7 50.50 -16.60 -8.90
CA GLY A 7 50.13 -15.64 -7.87
C GLY A 7 49.84 -14.23 -8.38
N ARG A 8 49.37 -14.08 -9.62
CA ARG A 8 48.93 -12.79 -10.18
C ARG A 8 47.54 -12.84 -10.83
N GLY A 9 46.88 -14.00 -10.81
CA GLY A 9 45.53 -14.15 -11.39
C GLY A 9 44.40 -13.81 -10.42
N SER A 10 44.53 -14.13 -9.13
CA SER A 10 43.42 -14.02 -8.16
C SER A 10 43.04 -12.58 -7.81
N GLU A 11 44.00 -11.65 -7.81
CA GLU A 11 43.74 -10.24 -7.45
C GLU A 11 42.97 -9.51 -8.55
N VAL A 12 43.28 -9.78 -9.83
CA VAL A 12 42.59 -9.14 -10.96
C VAL A 12 41.13 -9.58 -11.07
N TRP A 13 40.84 -10.87 -10.83
CA TRP A 13 39.45 -11.37 -10.83
C TRP A 13 38.64 -10.89 -9.63
N SER A 14 39.30 -10.66 -8.47
CA SER A 14 38.66 -10.07 -7.29
C SER A 14 38.30 -8.60 -7.53
N LEU A 15 39.22 -7.83 -8.13
CA LEU A 15 39.00 -6.42 -8.46
C LEU A 15 37.92 -6.25 -9.54
N ILE A 16 37.87 -7.12 -10.54
CA ILE A 16 36.80 -7.11 -11.56
C ILE A 16 35.44 -7.46 -10.93
N ARG A 17 35.36 -8.49 -10.07
CA ARG A 17 34.11 -8.80 -9.36
C ARG A 17 33.68 -7.65 -8.45
N PHE A 18 34.61 -7.05 -7.72
CA PHE A 18 34.34 -5.93 -6.83
C PHE A 18 33.85 -4.70 -7.60
N ALA A 19 34.50 -4.36 -8.73
CA ALA A 19 34.08 -3.27 -9.59
C ALA A 19 32.71 -3.53 -10.24
N ILE A 20 32.43 -4.75 -10.70
CA ILE A 20 31.11 -5.12 -11.26
C ILE A 20 30.02 -5.08 -10.18
N THR A 21 30.30 -5.50 -8.93
CA THR A 21 29.34 -5.39 -7.83
C THR A 21 29.13 -3.94 -7.41
N ASP A 22 30.17 -3.11 -7.41
CA ASP A 22 30.07 -1.68 -7.04
C ASP A 22 29.33 -0.89 -8.14
N GLU A 23 29.57 -1.17 -9.42
CA GLU A 23 28.80 -0.60 -10.55
C GLU A 23 27.35 -1.09 -10.56
N LYS A 24 27.08 -2.38 -10.28
CA LYS A 24 25.69 -2.85 -10.11
C LYS A 24 24.99 -2.14 -8.95
N THR A 25 25.67 -2.01 -7.82
CA THR A 25 25.12 -1.37 -6.62
C THR A 25 24.94 0.13 -6.82
N GLN A 26 25.85 0.81 -7.51
CA GLN A 26 25.73 2.22 -7.86
C GLN A 26 24.61 2.45 -8.86
N ARG A 27 24.48 1.59 -9.88
CA ARG A 27 23.43 1.68 -10.89
C ARG A 27 22.05 1.34 -10.32
N GLU A 28 21.95 0.39 -9.40
CA GLU A 28 20.74 0.11 -8.62
C GLU A 28 20.36 1.33 -7.77
N ARG A 29 21.31 1.96 -7.07
CA ARG A 29 21.09 3.20 -6.28
C ARG A 29 20.77 4.44 -7.12
N GLU A 30 21.35 4.54 -8.31
CA GLU A 30 21.05 5.60 -9.27
C GLU A 30 19.67 5.39 -9.88
N CYS A 31 19.30 4.16 -10.23
CA CYS A 31 17.95 3.80 -10.66
C CYS A 31 16.94 4.06 -9.53
N GLU A 32 17.23 3.69 -8.28
CA GLU A 32 16.42 4.03 -7.10
C GLU A 32 16.28 5.56 -6.92
N ARG A 33 17.34 6.34 -7.18
CA ARG A 33 17.32 7.81 -7.08
C ARG A 33 16.57 8.47 -8.23
N GLU A 34 16.72 7.99 -9.45
CA GLU A 34 16.02 8.49 -10.64
C GLU A 34 14.53 8.15 -10.54
N MET A 35 14.18 6.91 -10.15
CA MET A 35 12.80 6.52 -9.87
C MET A 35 12.20 7.30 -8.69
N ALA A 36 12.96 7.55 -7.61
CA ALA A 36 12.49 8.39 -6.51
C ALA A 36 12.21 9.84 -6.94
N GLY A 37 12.97 10.37 -7.93
CA GLY A 37 12.76 11.71 -8.48
C GLY A 37 11.53 11.85 -9.37
N GLU A 38 11.20 10.81 -10.14
CA GLU A 38 9.97 10.75 -10.95
C GLU A 38 8.73 10.46 -10.09
N GLU A 39 8.86 9.60 -9.06
CA GLU A 39 7.77 9.30 -8.12
C GLU A 39 7.36 10.52 -7.27
N GLU A 40 8.31 11.38 -6.90
CA GLU A 40 8.06 12.54 -6.03
C GLU A 40 7.16 13.60 -6.70
N ASN A 41 7.06 13.59 -8.03
CA ASN A 41 6.20 14.50 -8.81
C ASN A 41 5.04 13.79 -9.53
N SER A 42 4.89 12.48 -9.33
CA SER A 42 3.79 11.69 -9.90
C SER A 42 2.48 11.97 -9.16
N GLU A 43 1.34 11.87 -9.83
CA GLU A 43 0.04 12.02 -9.16
C GLU A 43 -0.16 10.91 -8.11
N PHE A 44 -0.73 11.26 -6.96
CA PHE A 44 -1.15 10.31 -5.93
C PHE A 44 -2.58 10.54 -5.51
N TYR A 45 -3.38 9.49 -5.59
CA TYR A 45 -4.69 9.46 -4.96
C TYR A 45 -4.90 8.10 -4.33
N LEU A 46 -5.47 8.09 -3.12
CA LEU A 46 -5.90 6.87 -2.46
C LEU A 46 -7.23 7.15 -1.78
N ARG A 47 -8.24 6.32 -2.03
CA ARG A 47 -9.47 6.31 -1.25
C ARG A 47 -9.82 4.88 -0.87
N TYR A 48 -10.13 4.69 0.40
CA TYR A 48 -10.68 3.44 0.90
C TYR A 48 -12.01 3.70 1.61
N TYR A 49 -13.01 2.91 1.29
CA TYR A 49 -14.31 2.92 1.94
C TYR A 49 -14.67 1.50 2.37
N VAL A 50 -15.24 1.37 3.56
CA VAL A 50 -15.94 0.17 4.00
C VAL A 50 -17.20 0.57 4.74
N GLY A 51 -18.32 -0.04 4.40
CA GLY A 51 -19.57 0.26 5.09
C GLY A 51 -20.66 -0.73 4.82
N HIS A 52 -21.69 -0.68 5.64
CA HIS A 52 -22.88 -1.50 5.49
C HIS A 52 -24.11 -0.76 6.00
N LYS A 53 -25.28 -1.11 5.46
CA LYS A 53 -26.56 -0.56 5.90
C LYS A 53 -27.30 -1.62 6.71
N GLY A 54 -27.14 -1.54 8.03
CA GLY A 54 -27.79 -2.44 8.98
C GLY A 54 -29.14 -1.92 9.48
N LYS A 55 -29.73 -2.66 10.43
CA LYS A 55 -30.97 -2.28 11.12
C LYS A 55 -30.87 -0.93 11.84
N PHE A 56 -29.66 -0.56 12.25
CA PHE A 56 -29.38 0.65 13.00
C PHE A 56 -28.89 1.80 12.11
N GLY A 57 -29.05 1.71 10.78
CA GLY A 57 -28.64 2.76 9.86
C GLY A 57 -27.35 2.41 9.11
N HIS A 58 -26.65 3.45 8.64
CA HIS A 58 -25.47 3.31 7.80
C HIS A 58 -24.20 3.48 8.62
N GLU A 59 -23.47 2.38 8.82
CA GLU A 59 -22.16 2.40 9.44
C GLU A 59 -21.07 2.32 8.38
N PHE A 60 -20.06 3.17 8.49
CA PHE A 60 -18.96 3.20 7.54
C PHE A 60 -17.68 3.78 8.13
N LEU A 61 -16.58 3.43 7.49
CA LEU A 61 -15.26 4.03 7.66
C LEU A 61 -14.75 4.40 6.26
N GLU A 62 -14.28 5.62 6.11
CA GLU A 62 -13.71 6.13 4.88
C GLU A 62 -12.46 6.96 5.19
N PHE A 63 -11.42 6.79 4.38
CA PHE A 63 -10.29 7.71 4.36
C PHE A 63 -9.80 7.96 2.94
N GLU A 64 -9.26 9.16 2.73
CA GLU A 64 -8.82 9.65 1.43
C GLU A 64 -7.52 10.44 1.58
N PHE A 65 -6.51 10.08 0.79
CA PHE A 65 -5.33 10.91 0.52
C PHE A 65 -5.51 11.59 -0.84
N ARG A 66 -5.53 12.91 -0.82
CA ARG A 66 -5.62 13.73 -2.03
C ARG A 66 -4.23 14.09 -2.57
N PRO A 67 -4.11 14.46 -3.86
CA PRO A 67 -2.84 14.86 -4.47
C PRO A 67 -2.19 16.08 -3.79
N ASP A 68 -2.99 16.94 -3.14
CA ASP A 68 -2.51 18.10 -2.38
C ASP A 68 -1.96 17.75 -0.98
N GLY A 69 -1.84 16.45 -0.65
CA GLY A 69 -1.38 15.97 0.65
C GLY A 69 -2.44 16.08 1.75
N LYS A 70 -3.70 16.35 1.40
CA LYS A 70 -4.80 16.37 2.38
C LYS A 70 -5.29 14.96 2.68
N LEU A 71 -5.17 14.53 3.93
CA LEU A 71 -5.79 13.34 4.48
C LEU A 71 -7.16 13.68 5.06
N ARG A 72 -8.21 12.99 4.59
CA ARG A 72 -9.57 13.08 5.11
C ARG A 72 -9.96 11.73 5.71
N TYR A 73 -10.60 11.78 6.87
CA TYR A 73 -11.03 10.61 7.62
C TYR A 73 -12.47 10.81 8.10
N ALA A 74 -13.31 9.82 7.85
CA ALA A 74 -14.69 9.76 8.31
C ALA A 74 -14.99 8.39 8.92
N ASN A 75 -15.55 8.36 10.12
CA ASN A 75 -16.02 7.14 10.75
C ASN A 75 -17.40 7.39 11.37
N ASN A 76 -18.35 6.53 11.01
CA ASN A 76 -19.68 6.46 11.58
C ASN A 76 -19.96 5.03 12.03
N SER A 77 -19.95 4.77 13.33
CA SER A 77 -20.19 3.44 13.91
C SER A 77 -21.57 3.31 14.56
N ASN A 78 -22.36 4.39 14.60
CA ASN A 78 -23.68 4.51 15.23
C ASN A 78 -23.88 3.82 16.62
N TYR A 79 -22.78 3.52 17.30
CA TYR A 79 -22.77 2.90 18.62
C TYR A 79 -23.17 3.98 19.62
N LYS A 80 -24.25 3.74 20.38
CA LYS A 80 -24.75 4.66 21.43
C LYS A 80 -25.08 6.10 20.97
N ASN A 81 -25.54 6.28 19.73
CA ASN A 81 -25.82 7.60 19.15
C ASN A 81 -24.59 8.52 19.03
N ASP A 82 -23.40 7.96 18.86
CA ASP A 82 -22.20 8.76 18.65
C ASP A 82 -22.29 9.60 17.38
N THR A 83 -21.80 10.84 17.47
CA THR A 83 -21.70 11.75 16.32
C THR A 83 -20.63 11.27 15.36
N ILE A 84 -20.91 11.34 14.05
CA ILE A 84 -19.96 11.03 12.99
C ILE A 84 -18.63 11.75 13.24
N ILE A 85 -17.54 10.99 13.30
CA ILE A 85 -16.19 11.53 13.42
C ILE A 85 -15.72 11.93 12.03
N ARG A 86 -15.43 13.22 11.83
CA ARG A 86 -14.82 13.73 10.61
C ARG A 86 -13.57 14.51 10.95
N LYS A 87 -12.46 14.17 10.31
CA LYS A 87 -11.15 14.79 10.53
C LYS A 87 -10.46 15.03 9.20
N GLU A 88 -9.80 16.17 9.08
CA GLU A 88 -9.02 16.53 7.91
C GLU A 88 -7.69 17.13 8.38
N VAL A 89 -6.59 16.74 7.75
CA VAL A 89 -5.24 17.21 8.08
C VAL A 89 -4.38 17.20 6.82
N TYR A 90 -3.51 18.18 6.68
CA TYR A 90 -2.45 18.14 5.66
C TYR A 90 -1.27 17.34 6.22
N VAL A 91 -0.86 16.30 5.49
CA VAL A 91 0.30 15.48 5.86
C VAL A 91 1.54 15.96 5.13
N THR A 92 2.72 15.63 5.67
CA THR A 92 3.98 15.98 5.01
C THR A 92 4.20 15.07 3.79
N PRO A 93 5.02 15.50 2.80
CA PRO A 93 5.37 14.64 1.67
C PRO A 93 5.99 13.29 2.08
N ALA A 94 6.68 13.24 3.23
CA ALA A 94 7.21 12.00 3.78
C ALA A 94 6.12 10.96 4.12
N VAL A 95 4.96 11.41 4.63
CA VAL A 95 3.82 10.53 4.91
C VAL A 95 3.19 10.03 3.61
N VAL A 96 3.10 10.88 2.59
CA VAL A 96 2.58 10.49 1.26
C VAL A 96 3.50 9.45 0.62
N ARG A 97 4.83 9.68 0.64
CA ARG A 97 5.82 8.71 0.15
C ARG A 97 5.74 7.38 0.88
N GLU A 98 5.54 7.41 2.20
CA GLU A 98 5.37 6.18 2.98
C GLU A 98 4.09 5.44 2.60
N CYS A 99 2.99 6.17 2.36
CA CYS A 99 1.75 5.58 1.87
C CYS A 99 1.94 4.90 0.51
N ARG A 100 2.69 5.52 -0.41
CA ARG A 100 3.07 4.90 -1.69
C ARG A 100 3.90 3.64 -1.47
N ARG A 101 4.92 3.71 -0.60
CA ARG A 101 5.78 2.58 -0.27
C ARG A 101 4.97 1.38 0.25
N ILE A 102 3.97 1.60 1.10
CA ILE A 102 3.07 0.53 1.59
C ILE A 102 2.30 -0.14 0.43
N ILE A 103 1.86 0.64 -0.57
CA ILE A 103 1.17 0.11 -1.74
C ILE A 103 2.16 -0.65 -2.66
N SER A 104 3.39 -0.15 -2.80
CA SER A 104 4.44 -0.75 -3.64
C SER A 104 5.08 -2.01 -3.05
N GLU A 105 5.17 -2.12 -1.72
CA GLU A 105 5.85 -3.25 -1.03
C GLU A 105 4.91 -4.40 -0.65
N SER A 106 3.69 -4.47 -1.20
CA SER A 106 2.78 -5.58 -0.90
C SER A 106 3.38 -6.91 -1.39
N GLU A 107 4.02 -7.63 -0.45
CA GLU A 107 4.46 -9.03 -0.41
C GLU A 107 5.67 -9.53 -1.22
N SER A 108 6.11 -8.92 -2.32
CA SER A 108 7.30 -9.39 -3.05
C SER A 108 8.40 -8.34 -3.03
N GLY A 109 9.64 -8.73 -2.73
CA GLY A 109 10.82 -7.84 -2.66
C GLY A 109 11.24 -7.20 -4.00
N ASN A 110 10.28 -6.99 -4.90
CA ASN A 110 10.37 -6.28 -6.15
C ASN A 110 9.60 -4.96 -6.02
N CYS A 111 10.07 -3.91 -6.68
CA CYS A 111 9.52 -2.55 -6.57
C CYS A 111 8.16 -2.34 -7.28
N ASP A 112 7.45 -3.41 -7.65
CA ASP A 112 6.19 -3.33 -8.39
C ASP A 112 5.00 -3.54 -7.43
N PRO A 113 4.05 -2.59 -7.33
CA PRO A 113 2.85 -2.77 -6.52
C PRO A 113 1.98 -3.91 -7.08
N GLU A 114 1.94 -5.06 -6.39
CA GLU A 114 1.18 -6.24 -6.83
C GLU A 114 -0.31 -5.92 -6.97
N ILE A 115 -0.85 -5.12 -6.04
CA ILE A 115 -2.25 -4.70 -6.08
C ILE A 115 -2.66 -3.97 -7.37
N MET A 116 -1.72 -3.29 -8.05
CA MET A 116 -2.01 -2.55 -9.28
C MET A 116 -2.16 -3.48 -10.50
N LYS A 117 -1.79 -4.76 -10.35
CA LYS A 117 -1.92 -5.82 -11.37
C LYS A 117 -3.17 -6.69 -11.17
N GLU A 118 -3.87 -6.52 -10.05
CA GLU A 118 -5.06 -7.29 -9.69
C GLU A 118 -6.33 -6.76 -10.37
N ASP A 119 -7.36 -7.61 -10.42
CA ASP A 119 -8.64 -7.33 -11.07
C ASP A 119 -9.80 -7.90 -10.23
N ASP A 120 -10.84 -7.10 -9.99
CA ASP A 120 -11.96 -7.46 -9.11
C ASP A 120 -13.13 -8.18 -9.81
N ASN A 121 -13.01 -8.53 -11.10
CA ASN A 121 -14.07 -9.19 -11.87
C ASN A 121 -14.54 -10.53 -11.25
N ASN A 122 -13.65 -11.22 -10.52
CA ASN A 122 -13.96 -12.49 -9.86
C ASN A 122 -14.21 -12.34 -8.35
N TRP A 123 -14.19 -11.11 -7.83
CA TRP A 123 -14.37 -10.85 -6.41
C TRP A 123 -15.85 -10.88 -6.04
N PRO A 124 -16.20 -11.21 -4.77
CA PRO A 124 -17.58 -11.22 -4.33
C PRO A 124 -18.25 -9.85 -4.49
N GLU A 125 -19.41 -9.79 -5.13
CA GLU A 125 -20.15 -8.54 -5.28
C GLU A 125 -20.67 -8.00 -3.93
N PRO A 126 -20.76 -6.66 -3.77
CA PRO A 126 -21.32 -6.06 -2.56
C PRO A 126 -22.72 -6.54 -2.23
N ASP A 127 -22.97 -6.81 -0.94
CA ASP A 127 -24.25 -7.36 -0.48
C ASP A 127 -24.81 -6.59 0.73
N ARG A 128 -25.74 -7.22 1.46
CA ARG A 128 -26.33 -6.64 2.69
C ARG A 128 -25.34 -6.62 3.87
N VAL A 129 -24.34 -7.51 3.88
CA VAL A 129 -23.31 -7.60 4.92
C VAL A 129 -22.36 -6.41 4.81
N GLY A 130 -22.07 -5.97 3.59
CA GLY A 130 -21.43 -4.69 3.36
C GLY A 130 -20.74 -4.55 2.00
N ARG A 131 -20.07 -3.43 1.85
CA ARG A 131 -19.29 -3.05 0.66
C ARG A 131 -17.92 -2.55 1.09
N GLN A 132 -16.91 -2.89 0.30
CA GLN A 132 -15.57 -2.33 0.33
C GLN A 132 -15.25 -1.72 -1.03
N GLU A 133 -14.60 -0.57 -1.01
CA GLU A 133 -14.09 0.11 -2.20
C GLU A 133 -12.65 0.55 -1.94
N LEU A 134 -11.78 0.36 -2.92
CA LEU A 134 -10.41 0.86 -2.92
C LEU A 134 -10.12 1.48 -4.27
N GLU A 135 -9.66 2.71 -4.27
CA GLU A 135 -9.31 3.45 -5.47
C GLU A 135 -7.92 4.03 -5.29
N ILE A 136 -7.03 3.76 -6.24
CA ILE A 136 -5.63 4.18 -6.17
C ILE A 136 -5.22 4.75 -7.52
N VAL A 137 -4.64 5.95 -7.51
CA VAL A 137 -3.93 6.54 -8.65
C VAL A 137 -2.47 6.70 -8.24
N MET A 138 -1.55 6.12 -9.01
CA MET A 138 -0.11 6.33 -8.86
C MET A 138 0.52 6.57 -10.22
N GLY A 139 0.97 7.80 -10.46
CA GLY A 139 1.50 8.20 -11.75
C GLY A 139 0.44 8.06 -12.84
N ASN A 140 0.69 7.17 -13.81
CA ASN A 140 -0.22 6.93 -14.95
C ASN A 140 -1.14 5.72 -14.75
N GLU A 141 -1.02 5.02 -13.63
CA GLU A 141 -1.84 3.85 -13.33
C GLU A 141 -3.02 4.23 -12.42
N HIS A 142 -4.18 3.64 -12.70
CA HIS A 142 -5.40 3.83 -11.94
C HIS A 142 -6.12 2.50 -11.77
N ILE A 143 -6.40 2.14 -10.53
CA ILE A 143 -7.23 0.99 -10.17
C ILE A 143 -8.41 1.44 -9.32
N SER A 144 -9.53 0.73 -9.44
CA SER A 144 -10.73 0.95 -8.65
C SER A 144 -11.43 -0.36 -8.44
N PHE A 145 -11.33 -0.90 -7.23
CA PHE A 145 -11.97 -2.15 -6.84
C PHE A 145 -13.26 -1.92 -6.05
N THR A 146 -14.23 -2.80 -6.25
CA THR A 146 -15.45 -2.89 -5.46
C THR A 146 -15.72 -4.36 -5.10
N THR A 147 -15.81 -4.66 -3.82
CA THR A 147 -16.09 -6.02 -3.34
C THR A 147 -16.99 -6.02 -2.11
N SER A 148 -17.49 -7.19 -1.72
CA SER A 148 -18.20 -7.40 -0.47
C SER A 148 -17.30 -7.19 0.74
N LYS A 149 -17.92 -7.06 1.92
CA LYS A 149 -17.16 -6.94 3.17
C LYS A 149 -16.50 -8.28 3.51
N ILE A 150 -15.18 -8.31 3.42
CA ILE A 150 -14.36 -9.46 3.84
C ILE A 150 -14.23 -9.46 5.37
N GLY A 151 -14.63 -10.55 6.01
CA GLY A 151 -14.58 -10.70 7.47
C GLY A 151 -13.33 -11.42 7.97
N SER A 152 -12.81 -12.36 7.19
CA SER A 152 -11.71 -13.24 7.59
C SER A 152 -10.93 -13.80 6.39
N LEU A 153 -9.76 -14.38 6.66
CA LEU A 153 -9.00 -15.15 5.66
C LEU A 153 -9.74 -16.38 5.13
N VAL A 154 -10.74 -16.90 5.86
CA VAL A 154 -11.57 -18.02 5.37
C VAL A 154 -12.44 -17.56 4.19
N ASP A 155 -12.96 -16.34 4.26
CA ASP A 155 -13.75 -15.75 3.16
C ASP A 155 -12.88 -15.54 1.91
N VAL A 156 -11.62 -15.15 2.12
CA VAL A 156 -10.62 -15.02 1.03
C VAL A 156 -10.33 -16.38 0.39
N GLN A 157 -10.05 -17.40 1.18
CA GLN A 157 -9.71 -18.75 0.69
C GLN A 157 -10.85 -19.43 -0.07
N SER A 158 -12.10 -19.07 0.23
CA SER A 158 -13.29 -19.64 -0.41
C SER A 158 -13.79 -18.85 -1.62
N SER A 159 -13.10 -17.78 -1.99
CA SER A 159 -13.42 -16.94 -3.14
C SER A 159 -12.95 -17.56 -4.47
N ASN A 160 -13.40 -16.97 -5.59
CA ASN A 160 -12.96 -17.37 -6.93
C ASN A 160 -11.57 -16.81 -7.30
N ASP A 161 -11.04 -15.88 -6.51
CA ASP A 161 -9.70 -15.32 -6.65
C ASP A 161 -9.03 -15.12 -5.27
N PRO A 162 -8.55 -16.20 -4.65
CA PRO A 162 -7.94 -16.14 -3.32
C PRO A 162 -6.61 -15.38 -3.27
N GLU A 163 -5.88 -15.27 -4.39
CA GLU A 163 -4.58 -14.60 -4.42
C GLU A 163 -4.76 -13.08 -4.43
N GLY A 164 -5.54 -12.55 -5.38
CA GLY A 164 -5.81 -11.12 -5.47
C GLY A 164 -6.53 -10.58 -4.22
N LEU A 165 -7.52 -11.31 -3.71
CA LEU A 165 -8.22 -10.92 -2.48
C LEU A 165 -7.34 -10.97 -1.23
N ARG A 166 -6.32 -11.83 -1.20
CA ARG A 166 -5.36 -11.87 -0.09
C ARG A 166 -4.45 -10.64 -0.11
N ILE A 167 -3.97 -10.24 -1.28
CA ILE A 167 -3.19 -9.01 -1.46
C ILE A 167 -4.02 -7.80 -1.02
N PHE A 168 -5.26 -7.69 -1.51
CA PHE A 168 -6.21 -6.65 -1.10
C PHE A 168 -6.46 -6.64 0.41
N TYR A 169 -6.70 -7.81 1.01
CA TYR A 169 -6.99 -7.95 2.43
C TYR A 169 -5.85 -7.48 3.33
N TYR A 170 -4.59 -7.79 2.99
CA TYR A 170 -3.42 -7.33 3.75
C TYR A 170 -3.13 -5.85 3.52
N LEU A 171 -3.17 -5.37 2.27
CA LEU A 171 -2.96 -3.95 1.98
C LEU A 171 -3.96 -3.06 2.73
N VAL A 172 -5.24 -3.43 2.74
CA VAL A 172 -6.27 -2.69 3.49
C VAL A 172 -5.97 -2.64 4.99
N GLN A 173 -5.41 -3.70 5.57
CA GLN A 173 -5.02 -3.70 6.97
C GLN A 173 -3.84 -2.77 7.25
N ASP A 174 -2.82 -2.78 6.40
CA ASP A 174 -1.66 -1.91 6.53
C ASP A 174 -2.06 -0.44 6.40
N LEU A 175 -2.90 -0.11 5.41
CA LEU A 175 -3.45 1.23 5.22
C LEU A 175 -4.28 1.69 6.43
N LYS A 176 -5.14 0.82 6.98
CA LYS A 176 -5.91 1.12 8.20
C LYS A 176 -4.98 1.39 9.38
N CYS A 177 -3.98 0.53 9.58
CA CYS A 177 -3.01 0.68 10.67
C CYS A 177 -2.27 2.02 10.57
N PHE A 178 -1.82 2.37 9.36
CA PHE A 178 -1.15 3.62 9.06
C PHE A 178 -2.04 4.84 9.34
N VAL A 179 -3.25 4.87 8.78
CA VAL A 179 -4.19 5.99 8.96
C VAL A 179 -4.66 6.12 10.41
N PHE A 180 -4.97 5.01 11.08
CA PHE A 180 -5.39 5.04 12.49
C PHE A 180 -4.28 5.59 13.39
N SER A 181 -3.02 5.28 13.10
CA SER A 181 -1.87 5.83 13.82
C SER A 181 -1.77 7.35 13.63
N LEU A 182 -1.89 7.84 12.39
CA LEU A 182 -1.87 9.28 12.08
C LEU A 182 -3.00 10.03 12.79
N ILE A 183 -4.22 9.53 12.69
CA ILE A 183 -5.41 10.16 13.27
C ILE A 183 -5.36 10.13 14.80
N SER A 184 -4.97 9.00 15.39
CA SER A 184 -4.85 8.85 16.84
C SER A 184 -3.81 9.79 17.44
N LEU A 185 -2.61 9.84 16.85
CA LEU A 185 -1.52 10.69 17.35
C LEU A 185 -1.83 12.18 17.18
N HIS A 186 -2.38 12.57 16.02
CA HIS A 186 -2.63 13.98 15.72
C HIS A 186 -3.84 14.55 16.48
N PHE A 187 -4.96 13.82 16.52
CA PHE A 187 -6.19 14.31 17.12
C PHE A 187 -6.41 13.82 18.56
N LYS A 188 -5.57 12.91 19.07
CA LYS A 188 -5.70 12.30 20.41
C LYS A 188 -7.06 11.64 20.63
N ILE A 189 -7.63 11.09 19.56
CA ILE A 189 -8.89 10.34 19.60
C ILE A 189 -8.56 8.86 19.45
N LYS A 190 -9.34 8.01 20.12
CA LYS A 190 -9.34 6.60 19.74
C LYS A 190 -10.00 6.51 18.36
N PRO A 191 -9.36 5.92 17.34
CA PRO A 191 -9.96 5.77 16.02
C PRO A 191 -11.18 4.83 16.02
N ILE A 192 -11.52 4.24 17.18
CA ILE A 192 -12.56 3.25 17.44
C ILE A 192 -13.15 3.50 18.83
#